data_AF-A0A9D8XYB8-F1
#
_entry.id   AF-A0A9D8XYB8-F1
#
_cell.length_a   1.000
_cell.length_b   1.000
_cell.length_c   1.000
_cell.angle_alpha   90.00
_cell.angle_beta   90.00
_cell.angle_gamma   90.00
#
_symmetry.space_group_name_H-M   'P 1'
#
loop_
_entity.id
_entity.type
_entity.pdbx_description
1 polymer ?
#
loop_
_entity_poly.entity_id
_entity_poly.type
_entity_poly.pdbx_seq_one_letter_code
_entity_poly.pdbx_strand_id
1 'polypeptide(L)'
;MADPLMLSYLTQRKVIGWLGILLPVLCVSSCLFIENRPEEWCYSLSATYHLSPVLTMMLSSTAIFLMTYQGYDKSDRRINFASGLFAIGVVFFPCNTVWLDPEKPIGLFQLSPSTSQIVHNISAGLLFLSFSLNILMQFTKGNGVTRTLVFKICGWGMVVCLVFFLLSEVLGFLPGYFTMIFESILLLLFGVAWLVKGKTFDID
;
A
#
# COMPACT_ATOMS: atom_id res chain seq x y z
N MET A 1 -26.07 11.29 -20.70
CA MET A 1 -25.97 10.54 -19.43
C MET A 1 -24.77 9.60 -19.55
N ALA A 2 -23.85 9.58 -18.59
CA ALA A 2 -22.70 8.67 -18.65
C ALA A 2 -23.17 7.22 -18.52
N ASP A 3 -22.53 6.29 -19.22
CA ASP A 3 -22.78 4.85 -19.11
C ASP A 3 -22.61 4.39 -17.64
N PRO A 4 -23.60 3.71 -17.03
CA PRO A 4 -23.49 3.18 -15.67
C PRO A 4 -22.22 2.35 -15.42
N LEU A 5 -21.75 1.60 -16.43
CA LEU A 5 -20.51 0.83 -16.32
C LEU A 5 -19.29 1.73 -16.17
N MET A 6 -19.23 2.82 -16.93
CA MET A 6 -18.18 3.82 -16.83
C MET A 6 -18.18 4.51 -15.46
N LEU A 7 -19.37 4.80 -14.91
CA LEU A 7 -19.49 5.42 -13.59
C LEU A 7 -19.02 4.47 -12.48
N SER A 8 -19.44 3.19 -12.53
CA SER A 8 -19.00 2.16 -11.59
C SER A 8 -17.47 2.03 -11.58
N TYR A 9 -16.87 2.02 -12.77
CA TYR A 9 -15.43 1.90 -12.95
C TYR A 9 -14.65 3.12 -12.41
N LEU A 10 -15.14 4.34 -12.62
CA LEU A 10 -14.55 5.54 -12.03
C LEU A 10 -14.69 5.53 -10.50
N THR A 11 -15.85 5.13 -9.97
CA THR A 11 -16.07 5.01 -8.53
C THR A 11 -15.11 4.01 -7.90
N GLN A 12 -14.89 2.84 -8.51
CA GLN A 12 -13.92 1.86 -8.02
C GLN A 12 -12.51 2.45 -7.91
N ARG A 13 -12.06 3.21 -8.93
CA ARG A 13 -10.76 3.90 -8.89
C ARG A 13 -10.67 4.90 -7.75
N LYS A 14 -11.74 5.66 -7.50
CA LYS A 14 -11.81 6.63 -6.40
C LYS A 14 -11.73 5.93 -5.05
N VAL A 15 -12.45 4.82 -4.87
CA VAL A 15 -12.40 4.02 -3.64
C VAL A 15 -10.99 3.50 -3.40
N ILE A 16 -10.32 2.92 -4.40
CA ILE A 16 -8.93 2.46 -4.28
C ILE A 16 -8.00 3.62 -3.87
N GLY A 17 -8.15 4.79 -4.50
CA GLY A 17 -7.37 5.97 -4.17
C GLY A 17 -7.58 6.44 -2.73
N TRP A 18 -8.83 6.53 -2.27
CA TRP A 18 -9.15 6.92 -0.91
C TRP A 18 -8.68 5.89 0.13
N LEU A 19 -8.79 4.59 -0.16
CA LEU A 19 -8.23 3.56 0.71
C LEU A 19 -6.71 3.75 0.87
N GLY A 20 -5.99 4.06 -0.21
CA GLY A 20 -4.56 4.38 -0.15
C GLY A 20 -4.24 5.60 0.71
N ILE A 21 -4.95 6.72 0.53
CA ILE A 21 -4.74 7.96 1.31
C ILE A 21 -5.09 7.77 2.78
N LEU A 22 -6.20 7.10 3.08
CA LEU A 22 -6.73 6.98 4.43
C LEU A 22 -6.02 5.90 5.27
N LEU A 23 -5.46 4.87 4.65
CA LEU A 23 -4.79 3.76 5.36
C LEU A 23 -3.72 4.26 6.36
N PRO A 24 -2.71 5.08 5.99
CA PRO A 24 -1.70 5.53 6.94
C PRO A 24 -2.31 6.41 8.06
N VAL A 25 -3.25 7.29 7.72
CA VAL A 25 -3.92 8.20 8.68
C VAL A 25 -4.72 7.41 9.70
N LEU A 26 -5.49 6.42 9.25
CA LEU A 26 -6.35 5.62 10.13
C LEU A 26 -5.53 4.64 10.98
N CYS A 27 -4.44 4.07 10.47
CA CYS A 27 -3.58 3.19 11.27
C CYS A 27 -2.87 3.95 12.39
N VAL A 28 -2.35 5.14 12.11
CA VAL A 28 -1.71 5.98 13.13
C VAL A 28 -2.75 6.45 14.15
N SER A 29 -3.86 7.03 13.69
CA SER A 29 -4.89 7.56 14.58
C SER A 29 -5.51 6.49 15.47
N SER A 30 -5.76 5.27 14.98
CA SER A 30 -6.32 4.19 15.79
C SER A 30 -5.40 3.77 16.93
N CYS A 31 -4.08 3.78 16.72
CA CYS A 31 -3.10 3.44 17.75
C CYS A 31 -2.92 4.54 18.80
N LEU A 32 -3.23 5.81 18.49
CA LEU A 32 -3.17 6.90 19.46
C LEU A 32 -4.19 6.75 20.60
N PHE A 33 -5.30 6.04 20.35
CA PHE A 33 -6.35 5.76 21.35
C PHE A 33 -6.07 4.52 22.21
N ILE A 34 -4.94 3.84 21.99
CA ILE A 34 -4.56 2.64 22.75
C ILE A 34 -3.64 3.05 23.90
N GLU A 35 -4.07 2.75 25.12
CA GLU A 35 -3.28 2.89 26.34
C GLU A 35 -2.20 1.81 26.42
N ASN A 36 -1.05 2.13 27.03
CA ASN A 36 0.08 1.21 27.22
C ASN A 36 0.64 0.58 25.91
N ARG A 37 0.56 1.30 24.79
CA ARG A 37 1.19 0.87 23.53
C ARG A 37 2.72 0.81 23.67
N PRO A 38 3.41 -0.17 23.04
CA PRO A 38 4.88 -0.22 22.97
C PRO A 38 5.44 1.06 22.36
N GLU A 39 6.63 1.53 22.73
CA GLU A 39 7.20 2.78 22.19
C GLU A 39 7.51 2.68 20.69
N GLU A 40 7.88 1.49 20.24
CA GLU A 40 8.30 1.17 18.88
C GLU A 40 7.12 0.90 17.93
N TRP A 41 5.88 1.04 18.40
CA TRP A 41 4.65 0.87 17.60
C TRP A 41 4.65 1.71 16.32
N CYS A 42 5.33 2.87 16.36
CA CYS A 42 5.43 3.81 15.25
C CYS A 42 6.60 3.52 14.30
N TYR A 43 7.26 2.36 14.40
CA TYR A 43 8.36 2.01 13.50
C TYR A 43 7.86 1.71 12.08
N SER A 44 6.73 1.05 11.92
CA SER A 44 6.11 0.81 10.60
C SER A 44 4.59 0.88 10.68
N LEU A 45 3.92 1.18 9.57
CA LEU A 45 2.46 0.99 9.46
C LEU A 45 2.10 -0.47 9.67
N SER A 46 2.94 -1.39 9.19
CA SER A 46 2.73 -2.82 9.41
C SER A 46 2.73 -3.23 10.88
N ALA A 47 3.51 -2.55 11.74
CA ALA A 47 3.51 -2.82 13.18
C ALA A 47 2.15 -2.54 13.84
N THR A 48 1.36 -1.61 13.29
CA THR A 48 0.01 -1.32 13.79
C THR A 48 -0.94 -2.51 13.69
N TYR A 49 -0.61 -3.53 12.87
CA TYR A 49 -1.33 -4.81 12.78
C TYR A 49 -1.60 -5.44 14.15
N HIS A 50 -0.62 -5.39 15.05
CA HIS A 50 -0.69 -6.05 16.36
C HIS A 50 -1.48 -5.25 17.40
N LEU A 51 -1.87 -4.02 17.06
CA LEU A 51 -2.57 -3.11 17.97
C LEU A 51 -3.99 -2.81 17.49
N SER A 52 -4.22 -2.75 16.17
CA SER A 52 -5.47 -2.29 15.59
C SER A 52 -5.85 -3.10 14.35
N PRO A 53 -7.14 -3.42 14.15
CA PRO A 53 -7.60 -4.12 12.95
C PRO A 53 -7.59 -3.23 11.69
N VAL A 54 -7.31 -1.92 11.80
CA VAL A 54 -7.44 -0.96 10.71
C VAL A 54 -6.59 -1.33 9.50
N LEU A 55 -5.31 -1.70 9.70
CA LEU A 55 -4.44 -2.12 8.60
C LEU A 55 -5.05 -3.31 7.85
N THR A 56 -5.43 -4.35 8.59
CA THR A 56 -6.07 -5.57 8.07
C THR A 56 -7.33 -5.25 7.28
N MET A 57 -8.23 -4.43 7.82
CA MET A 57 -9.51 -4.08 7.15
C MET A 57 -9.29 -3.25 5.88
N MET A 58 -8.46 -2.21 5.96
CA MET A 58 -8.19 -1.30 4.84
C MET A 58 -7.44 -1.99 3.71
N LEU A 59 -6.40 -2.77 4.05
CA LEU A 59 -5.58 -3.46 3.07
C LEU A 59 -6.32 -4.65 2.44
N SER A 60 -7.14 -5.38 3.20
CA SER A 60 -8.03 -6.43 2.65
C SER A 60 -9.06 -5.84 1.68
N SER A 61 -9.67 -4.70 2.05
CA SER A 61 -10.61 -3.99 1.16
C SER A 61 -9.90 -3.55 -0.12
N THR A 62 -8.71 -2.98 0.00
CA THR A 62 -7.87 -2.58 -1.14
C THR A 62 -7.54 -3.78 -2.04
N ALA A 63 -7.18 -4.92 -1.45
CA ALA A 63 -6.89 -6.15 -2.19
C ALA A 63 -8.08 -6.61 -3.03
N ILE A 64 -9.28 -6.66 -2.45
CA ILE A 64 -10.51 -7.07 -3.15
C ILE A 64 -10.81 -6.11 -4.31
N PHE A 65 -10.73 -4.79 -4.08
CA PHE A 65 -10.98 -3.82 -5.14
C PHE A 65 -9.94 -3.89 -6.27
N LEU A 66 -8.67 -4.16 -5.96
CA LEU A 66 -7.62 -4.36 -6.97
C LEU A 66 -7.83 -5.66 -7.76
N MET A 67 -8.18 -6.77 -7.10
CA MET A 67 -8.40 -8.06 -7.77
C MET A 67 -9.61 -8.07 -8.69
N THR A 68 -10.63 -7.28 -8.35
CA THR A 68 -11.86 -7.14 -9.15
C THR A 68 -11.77 -6.04 -10.21
N TYR A 69 -10.68 -5.27 -10.25
CA TYR A 69 -10.50 -4.18 -11.19
C TYR A 69 -10.24 -4.70 -12.62
N GLN A 70 -11.16 -4.37 -13.54
CA GLN A 70 -11.07 -4.87 -14.92
C GLN A 70 -9.96 -4.22 -15.75
N GLY A 71 -9.45 -3.06 -15.34
CA GLY A 71 -8.36 -2.38 -16.05
C GLY A 71 -8.75 -1.79 -17.39
N TYR A 72 -7.83 -1.03 -17.98
CA TYR A 72 -7.95 -0.54 -19.36
C TYR A 72 -7.61 -1.63 -20.39
N ASP A 73 -6.61 -2.45 -20.07
CA ASP A 73 -6.14 -3.55 -20.90
C ASP A 73 -5.82 -4.79 -20.02
N LYS A 74 -5.52 -5.92 -20.66
CA LYS A 74 -5.18 -7.18 -19.96
C LYS A 74 -3.93 -7.05 -19.08
N SER A 75 -3.01 -6.14 -19.39
CA SER A 75 -1.82 -5.89 -18.58
C SER A 75 -2.19 -5.17 -17.29
N ASP A 76 -3.01 -4.12 -17.39
CA ASP A 76 -3.54 -3.36 -16.26
C ASP A 76 -4.25 -4.28 -15.26
N ARG A 77 -5.13 -5.16 -15.78
CA ARG A 77 -5.84 -6.14 -14.97
C ARG A 77 -4.90 -7.11 -14.26
N ARG A 78 -3.89 -7.65 -14.96
CA ARG A 78 -2.94 -8.61 -14.37
C ARG A 78 -2.10 -7.99 -13.25
N ILE A 79 -1.61 -6.76 -13.46
CA ILE A 79 -0.81 -6.06 -12.45
C ILE A 79 -1.64 -5.79 -11.20
N ASN A 80 -2.89 -5.33 -11.36
CA ASN A 80 -3.79 -5.07 -10.23
C ASN A 80 -4.19 -6.35 -9.50
N PHE A 81 -4.48 -7.43 -10.23
CA PHE A 81 -4.76 -8.73 -9.62
C PHE A 81 -3.57 -9.25 -8.80
N ALA A 82 -2.35 -9.18 -9.35
CA ALA A 82 -1.13 -9.53 -8.62
C ALA A 82 -0.91 -8.64 -7.39
N SER A 83 -1.14 -7.33 -7.52
CA SER A 83 -1.06 -6.39 -6.41
C SER A 83 -2.01 -6.77 -5.28
N GLY A 84 -3.25 -7.16 -5.60
CA GLY A 84 -4.19 -7.63 -4.58
C GLY A 84 -3.75 -8.93 -3.90
N LEU A 85 -3.12 -9.88 -4.62
CA LEU A 85 -2.51 -11.07 -4.01
C LEU A 85 -1.37 -10.70 -3.04
N PHE A 86 -0.51 -9.75 -3.42
CA PHE A 86 0.56 -9.26 -2.54
C PHE A 86 -0.01 -8.56 -1.29
N ALA A 87 -1.08 -7.78 -1.44
CA ALA A 87 -1.78 -7.17 -0.31
C ALA A 87 -2.37 -8.24 0.64
N ILE A 88 -2.96 -9.32 0.11
CA ILE A 88 -3.39 -10.47 0.93
C ILE A 88 -2.20 -11.10 1.66
N GLY A 89 -1.04 -11.23 0.99
CA GLY A 89 0.20 -11.68 1.62
C GLY A 89 0.60 -10.83 2.82
N VAL A 90 0.56 -9.50 2.70
CA VAL A 90 0.84 -8.59 3.83
C VAL A 90 -0.15 -8.80 4.99
N VAL A 91 -1.43 -9.03 4.69
CA VAL A 91 -2.47 -9.21 5.71
C VAL A 91 -2.37 -10.57 6.43
N PHE A 92 -2.11 -11.65 5.68
CA PHE A 92 -2.09 -13.00 6.25
C PHE A 92 -0.79 -13.32 6.99
N PHE A 93 0.31 -12.65 6.61
CA PHE A 93 1.63 -12.82 7.19
C PHE A 93 2.05 -11.50 7.84
N PRO A 94 1.70 -11.25 9.11
CA PRO A 94 2.07 -10.00 9.80
C PRO A 94 3.58 -9.87 10.03
N CYS A 95 4.07 -8.64 10.08
CA CYS A 95 5.47 -8.35 10.39
C CYS A 95 5.81 -8.73 11.84
N ASN A 96 7.08 -9.03 12.07
CA ASN A 96 7.66 -9.14 13.40
C ASN A 96 7.88 -7.74 13.99
N THR A 97 7.88 -7.64 15.31
CA THR A 97 8.15 -6.40 16.05
C THR A 97 8.93 -6.71 17.32
N VAL A 98 9.68 -5.74 17.84
CA VAL A 98 10.64 -5.97 18.95
C VAL A 98 9.98 -6.31 20.28
N TRP A 99 8.72 -5.95 20.48
CA TRP A 99 7.96 -6.20 21.71
C TRP A 99 7.16 -7.51 21.67
N LEU A 100 7.23 -8.27 20.58
CA LEU A 100 6.63 -9.60 20.50
C LEU A 100 7.58 -10.65 21.06
N ASP A 101 6.97 -11.66 21.68
CA ASP A 101 7.66 -12.86 22.12
C ASP A 101 8.10 -13.68 20.89
N PRO A 102 9.41 -13.89 20.66
CA PRO A 102 9.91 -14.57 19.47
C PRO A 102 9.50 -16.05 19.40
N GLU A 103 9.13 -16.65 20.52
CA GLU A 103 8.72 -18.06 20.61
C GLU A 103 7.22 -18.25 20.36
N LYS A 104 6.43 -17.16 20.38
CA LYS A 104 4.99 -17.25 20.17
C LYS A 104 4.64 -17.12 18.68
N PRO A 105 3.83 -18.04 18.14
CA PRO A 105 3.38 -17.95 16.76
C PRO A 105 2.48 -16.73 16.54
N ILE A 106 2.54 -16.16 15.33
CA ILE A 106 1.77 -14.97 14.93
C ILE A 106 0.99 -15.20 13.63
N GLY A 107 -0.01 -14.35 13.41
CA GLY A 107 -0.80 -14.32 12.17
C GLY A 107 -1.79 -15.47 12.02
N LEU A 108 -2.49 -15.48 10.89
CA LEU A 108 -3.55 -16.45 10.62
C LEU A 108 -3.05 -17.91 10.61
N PHE A 109 -1.84 -18.12 10.09
CA PHE A 109 -1.23 -19.43 9.95
C PHE A 109 -0.38 -19.86 11.14
N GLN A 110 -0.36 -19.06 12.22
CA GLN A 110 0.37 -19.37 13.46
C GLN A 110 1.85 -19.71 13.19
N LEU A 111 2.53 -18.88 12.39
CA LEU A 111 3.92 -19.07 12.01
C LEU A 111 4.88 -18.43 13.02
N SER A 112 6.15 -18.87 13.02
CA SER A 112 7.17 -18.15 13.78
C SER A 112 7.27 -16.69 13.30
N PRO A 113 7.55 -15.72 14.20
CA PRO A 113 7.66 -14.31 13.82
C PRO A 113 8.67 -14.05 12.70
N SER A 114 9.80 -14.77 12.70
CA SER A 114 10.83 -14.68 11.65
C SER A 114 10.33 -15.14 10.28
N THR A 115 9.60 -16.26 10.21
CA THR A 115 9.06 -16.78 8.95
C THR A 115 7.98 -15.85 8.40
N SER A 116 7.08 -15.39 9.28
CA SER A 116 6.03 -14.43 8.93
C SER A 116 6.63 -13.14 8.37
N GLN A 117 7.68 -12.62 9.00
CA GLN A 117 8.39 -11.40 8.58
C GLN A 117 8.98 -11.50 7.16
N ILE A 118 9.56 -12.65 6.80
CA ILE A 118 10.14 -12.85 5.46
C ILE A 118 9.04 -12.77 4.41
N VAL A 119 7.94 -13.50 4.61
CA VAL A 119 6.80 -13.50 3.68
C VAL A 119 6.15 -12.12 3.61
N HIS A 120 6.01 -11.44 4.76
CA HIS A 120 5.51 -10.08 4.86
C HIS A 120 6.34 -9.11 4.01
N ASN A 121 7.66 -9.10 4.19
CA ASN A 121 8.56 -8.18 3.50
C ASN A 121 8.57 -8.40 1.99
N ILE A 122 8.61 -9.67 1.56
CA ILE A 122 8.53 -10.01 0.13
C ILE A 122 7.19 -9.52 -0.44
N SER A 123 6.08 -9.78 0.28
CA SER A 123 4.75 -9.36 -0.16
C SER A 123 4.60 -7.84 -0.22
N ALA A 124 5.07 -7.11 0.80
CA ALA A 124 5.02 -5.66 0.86
C ALA A 124 5.89 -5.01 -0.24
N GLY A 125 7.12 -5.53 -0.44
CA GLY A 125 8.00 -5.07 -1.50
C GLY A 125 7.40 -5.27 -2.88
N LEU A 126 6.84 -6.45 -3.16
CA LEU A 126 6.17 -6.75 -4.42
C LEU A 126 4.89 -5.93 -4.61
N LEU A 127 4.14 -5.64 -3.53
CA LEU A 127 2.95 -4.79 -3.55
C LEU A 127 3.30 -3.38 -4.02
N PHE A 128 4.23 -2.70 -3.34
CA PHE A 128 4.61 -1.33 -3.68
C PHE A 128 5.31 -1.24 -5.03
N LEU A 129 6.12 -2.24 -5.39
CA LEU A 129 6.71 -2.33 -6.73
C LEU A 129 5.61 -2.45 -7.80
N SER A 130 4.61 -3.31 -7.58
CA SER A 130 3.50 -3.48 -8.52
C SER A 130 2.67 -2.21 -8.67
N PHE A 131 2.44 -1.47 -7.58
CA PHE A 131 1.80 -0.16 -7.61
C PHE A 131 2.57 0.85 -8.46
N SER A 132 3.88 0.98 -8.23
CA SER A 132 4.72 1.89 -9.00
C SER A 132 4.74 1.52 -10.49
N LEU A 133 4.91 0.23 -10.81
CA LEU A 133 4.89 -0.29 -12.17
C LEU A 133 3.53 -0.06 -12.84
N ASN A 134 2.42 -0.25 -12.14
CA ASN A 134 1.08 0.03 -12.66
C ASN A 134 0.94 1.50 -13.05
N ILE A 135 1.36 2.41 -12.17
CA ILE A 135 1.28 3.86 -12.42
C ILE A 135 2.14 4.23 -13.64
N LEU A 136 3.41 3.82 -13.67
CA LEU A 136 4.36 4.21 -14.72
C LEU A 136 3.99 3.64 -16.10
N MET A 137 3.49 2.39 -16.16
CA MET A 137 3.21 1.70 -17.42
C MET A 137 1.78 1.86 -17.91
N GLN A 138 0.80 1.93 -16.99
CA GLN A 138 -0.62 1.91 -17.34
C GLN A 138 -1.29 3.28 -17.19
N PHE A 139 -0.90 4.08 -16.20
CA PHE A 139 -1.58 5.35 -15.97
C PHE A 139 -1.08 6.45 -16.91
N THR A 140 0.15 6.36 -17.38
CA THR A 140 0.74 7.31 -18.36
C THR A 140 0.17 7.17 -19.78
N LYS A 141 -0.53 6.08 -20.10
CA LYS A 141 -1.08 5.83 -21.45
C LYS A 141 -2.29 6.71 -21.76
N GLY A 142 -2.23 7.43 -22.89
CA GLY A 142 -3.38 8.12 -23.49
C GLY A 142 -3.99 9.25 -22.63
N ASN A 143 -3.17 9.94 -21.82
CA ASN A 143 -3.61 11.07 -20.99
C ASN A 143 -2.90 12.37 -21.40
N GLY A 144 -3.48 13.51 -21.04
CA GLY A 144 -2.87 14.82 -21.25
C GLY A 144 -1.55 15.01 -20.50
N VAL A 145 -0.88 16.14 -20.78
CA VAL A 145 0.46 16.43 -20.26
C VAL A 145 0.45 16.51 -18.73
N THR A 146 -0.54 17.19 -18.13
CA THR A 146 -0.62 17.41 -16.68
C THR A 146 -0.83 16.09 -15.94
N ARG A 147 -1.82 15.29 -16.37
CA ARG A 147 -2.10 13.98 -15.76
C ARG A 147 -0.90 13.05 -15.89
N THR A 148 -0.27 13.02 -17.05
CA THR A 148 0.93 12.19 -17.28
C THR A 148 2.09 12.61 -16.39
N LEU A 149 2.28 13.91 -16.15
CA LEU A 149 3.28 14.43 -15.22
C LEU A 149 2.99 13.96 -13.78
N VAL A 150 1.76 14.07 -13.31
CA VAL A 150 1.38 13.60 -11.96
C VAL A 150 1.65 12.10 -11.80
N PHE A 151 1.29 11.28 -12.79
CA PHE A 151 1.59 9.84 -12.75
C PHE A 151 3.09 9.56 -12.74
N LYS A 152 3.89 10.31 -13.49
CA LYS A 152 5.35 10.17 -13.47
C LYS A 152 5.94 10.55 -12.11
N ILE A 153 5.50 11.65 -11.51
CA ILE A 153 5.94 12.08 -10.17
C ILE A 153 5.59 11.01 -9.14
N CYS A 154 4.34 10.52 -9.14
CA CYS A 154 3.90 9.48 -8.21
C CYS A 154 4.70 8.18 -8.41
N GLY A 155 4.74 7.68 -9.64
CA GLY A 155 5.40 6.41 -9.96
C GLY A 155 6.90 6.42 -9.68
N TRP A 156 7.63 7.44 -10.13
CA TRP A 156 9.08 7.56 -9.87
C TRP A 156 9.38 7.92 -8.41
N GLY A 157 8.54 8.73 -7.76
CA GLY A 157 8.64 8.99 -6.33
C GLY A 157 8.56 7.69 -5.52
N MET A 158 7.66 6.77 -5.90
CA MET A 158 7.60 5.45 -5.28
C MET A 158 8.86 4.62 -5.53
N VAL A 159 9.41 4.61 -6.75
CA VAL A 159 10.68 3.91 -7.03
C VAL A 159 11.82 4.44 -6.17
N VAL A 160 11.96 5.77 -6.08
CA VAL A 160 13.00 6.41 -5.28
C VAL A 160 12.85 6.05 -3.79
N CYS A 161 11.62 6.09 -3.26
CA CYS A 161 11.35 5.69 -1.88
C CYS A 161 11.71 4.23 -1.63
N LEU A 162 11.33 3.31 -2.54
CA LEU A 162 11.65 1.88 -2.42
C LEU A 162 13.16 1.61 -2.48
N VAL A 163 13.87 2.22 -3.43
CA VAL A 163 15.32 2.06 -3.55
C VAL A 163 16.02 2.62 -2.32
N PHE A 164 15.63 3.81 -1.87
CA PHE A 164 16.22 4.44 -0.70
C PHE A 164 15.94 3.64 0.59
N PHE A 165 14.73 3.11 0.75
CA PHE A 165 14.37 2.22 1.85
C PHE A 165 15.25 0.94 1.84
N LEU A 166 15.41 0.29 0.69
CA LEU A 166 16.28 -0.88 0.58
C LEU A 166 17.74 -0.57 0.91
N LEU A 167 18.24 0.59 0.45
CA LEU A 167 19.59 1.04 0.79
C LEU A 167 19.73 1.33 2.29
N SER A 168 18.72 1.92 2.94
CA SER A 168 18.75 2.19 4.37
C SER A 168 18.75 0.93 5.22
N GLU A 169 18.00 -0.10 4.80
CA GLU A 169 18.00 -1.39 5.48
C GLU A 169 19.36 -2.11 5.35
N VAL A 170 19.97 -2.06 4.16
CA VAL A 170 21.29 -2.71 3.92
C VAL A 170 22.43 -1.99 4.63
N LEU A 171 22.40 -0.66 4.66
CA LEU A 171 23.48 0.16 5.21
C LEU A 171 23.26 0.54 6.69
N GLY A 172 22.06 0.31 7.24
CA GLY A 172 21.74 0.49 8.65
C GLY A 172 21.80 1.95 9.15
N PHE A 173 21.58 2.94 8.29
CA PHE A 173 21.78 4.36 8.63
C PHE A 173 20.52 5.11 9.06
N LEU A 174 19.32 4.52 8.95
CA LEU A 174 18.07 5.17 9.35
C LEU A 174 17.48 4.58 10.64
N PRO A 175 16.93 5.42 11.53
CA PRO A 175 16.10 4.98 12.64
C PRO A 175 14.84 4.22 12.18
N GLY A 176 14.35 3.30 13.03
CA GLY A 176 13.21 2.44 12.70
C GLY A 176 11.92 3.16 12.28
N TYR A 177 11.63 4.34 12.84
CA TYR A 177 10.43 5.14 12.48
C TYR A 177 10.44 5.68 11.05
N PHE A 178 11.58 5.68 10.35
CA PHE A 178 11.60 6.07 8.94
C PHE A 178 10.82 5.10 8.06
N THR A 179 10.71 3.83 8.42
CA THR A 179 9.93 2.84 7.67
C THR A 179 8.46 3.26 7.58
N MET A 180 7.84 3.67 8.70
CA MET A 180 6.48 4.21 8.71
C MET A 180 6.34 5.44 7.79
N ILE A 181 7.34 6.33 7.77
CA ILE A 181 7.34 7.52 6.90
C ILE A 181 7.36 7.10 5.43
N PHE A 182 8.24 6.17 5.04
CA PHE A 182 8.32 5.68 3.66
C PHE A 182 7.04 4.97 3.23
N GLU A 183 6.51 4.07 4.06
CA GLU A 183 5.25 3.38 3.77
C GLU A 183 4.09 4.37 3.62
N SER A 184 4.04 5.41 4.46
CA SER A 184 3.03 6.46 4.38
C SER A 184 3.16 7.26 3.07
N ILE A 185 4.37 7.68 2.70
CA ILE A 185 4.62 8.40 1.44
C ILE A 185 4.25 7.52 0.24
N LEU A 186 4.64 6.24 0.24
CA LEU A 186 4.32 5.29 -0.82
C LEU A 186 2.81 5.15 -1.03
N LEU A 187 2.06 5.03 0.07
CA LEU A 187 0.59 4.94 0.04
C LEU A 187 -0.07 6.26 -0.40
N LEU A 188 0.48 7.40 -0.01
CA LEU A 188 0.01 8.71 -0.46
C LEU A 188 0.21 8.90 -1.97
N LEU A 189 1.39 8.57 -2.49
CA LEU A 189 1.69 8.64 -3.93
C LEU A 189 0.79 7.69 -4.73
N PHE A 190 0.59 6.47 -4.22
CA PHE A 190 -0.37 5.51 -4.78
C PHE A 190 -1.79 6.08 -4.80
N GLY A 191 -2.28 6.57 -3.66
CA GLY A 191 -3.62 7.11 -3.51
C GLY A 191 -3.89 8.29 -4.44
N VAL A 192 -2.96 9.26 -4.51
CA VAL A 192 -3.04 10.41 -5.40
C VAL A 192 -3.13 9.97 -6.87
N ALA A 193 -2.28 9.04 -7.29
CA ALA A 193 -2.30 8.53 -8.66
C ALA A 193 -3.67 7.88 -9.01
N TRP A 194 -4.26 7.12 -8.10
CA TRP A 194 -5.58 6.52 -8.30
C TRP A 194 -6.72 7.54 -8.32
N LEU A 195 -6.68 8.56 -7.47
CA LEU A 195 -7.69 9.63 -7.46
C LEU A 195 -7.67 10.45 -8.76
N VAL A 196 -6.49 10.73 -9.31
CA VAL A 196 -6.34 11.39 -10.62
C VAL A 196 -6.76 10.45 -11.76
N LYS A 197 -6.48 9.15 -11.66
CA LYS A 197 -6.97 8.15 -12.63
C LYS A 197 -8.50 8.01 -12.58
N GLY A 198 -9.09 8.17 -11.40
CA GLY A 198 -10.53 8.17 -11.14
C GLY A 198 -11.25 9.45 -11.50
N LYS A 199 -10.57 10.47 -12.07
CA LYS A 199 -11.14 11.79 -12.40
C LYS A 199 -11.83 12.43 -11.19
N THR A 200 -11.16 12.38 -10.03
CA THR A 200 -11.61 13.10 -8.82
C THR A 200 -11.33 14.59 -8.96
N PHE A 201 -10.20 14.93 -9.57
CA PHE A 201 -9.80 16.28 -9.91
C PHE A 201 -9.95 16.47 -11.42
N ASP A 202 -10.54 17.59 -11.81
CA ASP A 202 -10.68 17.96 -13.22
C ASP A 202 -9.41 18.68 -13.66
N ILE A 203 -8.42 17.89 -14.10
CA ILE A 203 -7.14 18.36 -14.60
C ILE A 203 -6.89 17.72 -15.96
N ASP A 204 -6.42 18.53 -16.93
CA ASP A 204 -6.25 18.14 -18.34
C ASP A 204 -5.03 17.22 -18.59
#